data_AF-A0A949KAL2-F1
#
_entry.id   AF-A0A949KAL2-F1
#
_cell.length_a   1.000
_cell.length_b   1.000
_cell.length_c   1.000
_cell.angle_alpha   90.00
_cell.angle_beta   90.00
_cell.angle_gamma   90.00
#
_symmetry.space_group_name_H-M   'P 1'
#
loop_
_entity.id
_entity.type
_entity.pdbx_description
1 polymer ?
#
loop_
_entity_poly.entity_id
_entity_poly.type
_entity_poly.pdbx_seq_one_letter_code
_entity_poly.pdbx_strand_id
1 'polypeptide(L)'
;MDKISRLARLSVLRAGGFACLAILMVMMGTAHNPALAMKCGAGGMLVVSAIMLIVGQNYHKRKRIEDTEVWIMLTEAERPPAGIARRLIINAMRGELLEKSAWSAMTAIAMLAVSVALPFVLP
;
A
#
# COMPACT_ATOMS: atom_id res chain seq x y z
N MET A 1 16.47 6.31 14.45
CA MET A 1 15.99 5.82 13.14
C MET A 1 14.54 5.33 13.20
N ASP A 2 14.02 4.89 14.36
CA ASP A 2 12.69 4.29 14.47
C ASP A 2 11.50 5.21 14.17
N LYS A 3 11.58 6.51 14.50
CA LYS A 3 10.47 7.45 14.22
C LYS A 3 10.21 7.63 12.73
N ILE A 4 11.26 7.77 11.92
CA ILE A 4 11.14 7.97 10.47
C ILE A 4 10.49 6.75 9.81
N SER A 5 10.92 5.54 10.20
CA SER A 5 10.29 4.29 9.73
C SER A 5 8.84 4.17 10.21
N ARG A 6 8.53 4.55 11.46
CA ARG A 6 7.17 4.52 11.98
C ARG A 6 6.24 5.49 11.26
N LEU A 7 6.71 6.70 10.95
CA LEU A 7 5.95 7.69 10.18
C LEU A 7 5.78 7.24 8.72
N ALA A 8 6.81 6.66 8.12
CA ALA A 8 6.72 6.05 6.79
C ALA A 8 5.65 4.96 6.75
N ARG A 9 5.66 4.05 7.73
CA ARG A 9 4.65 3.00 7.88
C ARG A 9 3.24 3.57 8.05
N LEU A 10 3.07 4.62 8.87
CA LEU A 10 1.77 5.28 9.08
C LEU A 10 1.22 5.88 7.77
N SER A 11 2.09 6.56 7.01
CA SER A 11 1.73 7.15 5.73
C SER A 11 1.25 6.09 4.72
N VAL A 12 2.03 5.00 4.58
CA VAL A 12 1.67 3.87 3.70
C VAL A 12 0.40 3.18 4.15
N LEU A 13 0.23 2.97 5.46
CA LEU A 13 -0.96 2.33 6.02
C LEU A 13 -2.22 3.17 5.78
N ARG A 14 -2.13 4.49 5.91
CA ARG A 14 -3.23 5.41 5.61
C ARG A 14 -3.67 5.29 4.16
N ALA A 15 -2.73 5.34 3.21
CA ALA A 15 -3.03 5.17 1.79
C ALA A 15 -3.61 3.79 1.48
N GLY A 16 -3.03 2.73 2.04
CA GLY A 16 -3.54 1.36 1.91
C GLY A 16 -4.93 1.18 2.51
N GLY A 17 -5.23 1.84 3.63
CA GLY A 17 -6.55 1.83 4.27
C GLY A 17 -7.65 2.44 3.39
N PHE A 18 -7.38 3.59 2.77
CA PHE A 18 -8.31 4.19 1.80
C PHE A 18 -8.52 3.30 0.58
N ALA A 19 -7.46 2.68 0.07
CA ALA A 19 -7.56 1.75 -1.04
C ALA A 19 -8.41 0.51 -0.67
N CYS A 20 -8.20 -0.05 0.54
CA CYS A 20 -9.00 -1.16 1.05
C CYS A 20 -10.49 -0.79 1.18
N LEU A 21 -10.81 0.39 1.72
CA LEU A 21 -12.19 0.88 1.80
C LEU A 21 -12.84 1.01 0.40
N ALA A 22 -12.11 1.55 -0.58
CA ALA A 22 -12.60 1.64 -1.95
C ALA A 22 -12.90 0.24 -2.54
N ILE A 23 -12.02 -0.73 -2.31
CA ILE A 23 -12.22 -2.12 -2.76
C ILE A 23 -13.45 -2.73 -2.07
N LEU A 24 -13.60 -2.54 -0.76
CA LEU A 24 -14.77 -3.02 -0.02
C LEU A 24 -16.08 -2.41 -0.55
N MET A 25 -16.08 -1.13 -0.90
CA MET A 25 -17.26 -0.49 -1.52
C MET A 25 -17.61 -1.13 -2.86
N VAL A 26 -16.61 -1.44 -3.69
CA VAL A 26 -16.83 -2.16 -4.97
C VAL A 26 -17.36 -3.57 -4.73
N MET A 27 -16.83 -4.29 -3.74
CA MET A 27 -17.31 -5.63 -3.37
C MET A 27 -18.77 -5.58 -2.88
N MET A 28 -19.14 -4.59 -2.08
CA MET A 28 -20.51 -4.40 -1.61
C MET A 28 -21.47 -4.10 -2.78
N GLY A 29 -21.05 -3.30 -3.76
CA GLY A 29 -21.86 -3.03 -4.96
C GLY A 29 -22.07 -4.27 -5.86
N THR A 30 -21.16 -5.22 -5.77
CA THR A 30 -21.20 -6.48 -6.54
C THR A 30 -21.67 -7.68 -5.72
N ALA A 31 -22.21 -7.46 -4.52
CA ALA A 31 -22.61 -8.49 -3.57
C ALA A 31 -23.72 -9.44 -4.09
N HIS A 32 -24.48 -9.03 -5.11
CA HIS A 32 -25.49 -9.87 -5.76
C HIS A 32 -24.89 -11.15 -6.40
N ASN A 33 -23.60 -11.13 -6.74
CA ASN A 33 -22.88 -12.29 -7.24
C ASN A 33 -21.55 -12.44 -6.46
N PRO A 34 -21.47 -13.38 -5.49
CA PRO A 34 -20.31 -13.49 -4.62
C PRO A 34 -19.02 -13.84 -5.38
N ALA A 35 -19.12 -14.57 -6.49
CA ALA A 35 -17.96 -14.86 -7.33
C ALA A 35 -17.44 -13.58 -8.01
N LEU A 36 -18.33 -12.69 -8.47
CA LEU A 36 -17.96 -11.41 -9.07
C LEU A 36 -17.36 -10.46 -8.02
N ALA A 37 -17.95 -10.40 -6.82
CA ALA A 37 -17.43 -9.59 -5.72
C ALA A 37 -16.00 -9.98 -5.34
N MET A 38 -15.69 -11.28 -5.26
CA MET A 38 -14.34 -11.76 -4.98
C MET A 38 -13.35 -11.45 -6.12
N LYS A 39 -13.78 -11.53 -7.39
CA LYS A 39 -12.95 -11.14 -8.55
C LYS A 39 -12.63 -9.65 -8.54
N CYS A 40 -13.62 -8.80 -8.27
CA CYS A 40 -13.42 -7.36 -8.16
C CYS A 40 -12.49 -7.02 -6.98
N GLY A 41 -12.66 -7.70 -5.85
CA GLY A 41 -11.76 -7.59 -4.69
C GLY A 41 -10.31 -7.94 -5.02
N ALA A 42 -10.09 -9.10 -5.65
CA ALA A 42 -8.77 -9.56 -6.06
C ALA A 42 -8.12 -8.62 -7.10
N GLY A 43 -8.89 -8.18 -8.10
CA GLY A 43 -8.43 -7.22 -9.10
C GLY A 43 -8.03 -5.88 -8.47
N GLY A 44 -8.85 -5.35 -7.56
CA GLY A 44 -8.56 -4.13 -6.82
C GLY A 44 -7.28 -4.24 -6.00
N MET A 45 -7.10 -5.33 -5.25
CA MET A 45 -5.87 -5.56 -4.47
C MET A 45 -4.62 -5.71 -5.36
N LEU A 46 -4.74 -6.35 -6.54
CA LEU A 46 -3.65 -6.42 -7.52
C LEU A 46 -3.26 -5.04 -8.05
N VAL A 47 -4.25 -4.20 -8.38
CA VAL A 47 -3.99 -2.82 -8.83
C VAL A 47 -3.27 -2.03 -7.74
N VAL A 48 -3.71 -2.12 -6.49
CA VAL A 48 -3.04 -1.47 -5.35
C VAL A 48 -1.61 -1.96 -5.19
N SER A 49 -1.39 -3.28 -5.27
CA SER A 49 -0.06 -3.88 -5.24
C SER A 49 0.84 -3.35 -6.35
N ALA A 50 0.34 -3.29 -7.57
CA ALA A 50 1.09 -2.82 -8.73
C ALA A 50 1.47 -1.34 -8.57
N ILE A 51 0.54 -0.50 -8.11
CA ILE A 51 0.80 0.92 -7.83
C ILE A 51 1.86 1.06 -6.74
N MET A 52 1.74 0.34 -5.62
CA MET A 52 2.73 0.37 -4.53
C MET A 52 4.12 -0.06 -5.01
N LEU A 53 4.21 -1.08 -5.85
CA LEU A 53 5.47 -1.56 -6.42
C LEU A 53 6.09 -0.51 -7.36
N ILE A 54 5.32 0.05 -8.30
CA ILE A 54 5.79 1.08 -9.24
C ILE A 54 6.25 2.33 -8.48
N VAL A 55 5.48 2.77 -7.49
CA VAL A 55 5.82 3.94 -6.66
C VAL A 55 7.05 3.65 -5.81
N GLY A 56 7.15 2.45 -5.20
CA GLY A 56 8.31 2.03 -4.41
C GLY A 56 9.60 1.95 -5.22
N GLN A 57 9.53 1.43 -6.45
CA GLN A 57 10.68 1.38 -7.36
C GLN A 57 11.11 2.77 -7.83
N ASN A 58 10.18 3.67 -8.11
CA ASN A 58 10.49 5.03 -8.57
C ASN A 58 10.74 6.04 -7.43
N TYR A 59 10.58 5.63 -6.17
CA TYR A 59 10.66 6.54 -5.02
C TYR A 59 12.02 7.25 -4.90
N HIS A 60 13.10 6.61 -5.39
CA HIS A 60 14.44 7.19 -5.40
C HIS A 60 14.57 8.47 -6.27
N LYS A 61 13.65 8.67 -7.24
CA LYS A 61 13.63 9.82 -8.15
C LYS A 61 13.07 11.09 -7.49
N ARG A 62 12.46 11.00 -6.31
CA ARG A 62 11.96 12.16 -5.55
C ARG A 62 13.12 13.12 -5.22
N LYS A 63 13.09 14.32 -5.80
CA LYS A 63 14.11 15.37 -5.55
C LYS A 63 13.79 16.18 -4.28
N ARG A 64 12.53 16.52 -4.06
CA ARG A 64 12.06 17.33 -2.92
C ARG A 64 11.62 16.43 -1.77
N ILE A 65 12.37 16.44 -0.68
CA ILE A 65 12.09 15.65 0.53
C ILE A 65 11.13 16.42 1.44
N GLU A 66 11.18 17.74 1.36
CA GLU A 66 10.34 18.69 2.10
C GLU A 66 8.85 18.46 1.90
N ASP A 67 8.47 18.01 0.69
CA ASP A 67 7.10 17.70 0.32
C ASP A 67 6.63 16.31 0.79
N THR A 68 7.50 15.54 1.46
CA THR A 68 7.16 14.19 1.93
C THR A 68 6.39 14.26 3.23
N GLU A 69 5.32 13.47 3.38
CA GLU A 69 4.56 13.42 4.64
C GLU A 69 5.43 13.15 5.86
N VAL A 70 6.44 12.28 5.71
CA VAL A 70 7.41 11.96 6.77
C VAL A 70 8.22 13.18 7.21
N TRP A 71 8.54 14.09 6.29
CA TRP A 71 9.25 15.33 6.59
C TRP A 71 8.33 16.36 7.26
N ILE A 72 7.10 16.48 6.77
CA ILE A 72 6.08 17.38 7.32
C ILE A 72 5.70 16.98 8.75
N MET A 73 5.63 15.68 9.03
CA MET A 73 5.33 15.14 10.37
C MET A 73 6.52 15.22 11.34
N LEU A 74 7.72 15.56 10.87
CA LEU A 74 8.90 15.74 11.72
C LEU A 74 8.97 17.18 12.25
N THR A 75 9.07 17.31 13.58
CA THR A 75 9.36 18.59 14.24
C THR A 75 10.74 19.11 13.86
N GLU A 76 10.94 20.43 13.82
CA GLU A 76 12.21 21.06 13.39
C GLU A 76 13.44 20.56 14.16
N ALA A 77 13.31 20.34 15.47
CA ALA A 77 14.39 19.81 16.31
C ALA A 77 14.80 18.36 16.01
N GLU A 78 13.96 17.60 15.30
CA GLU A 78 14.19 16.18 14.98
C GLU A 78 14.63 15.97 13.53
N ARG A 79 14.71 17.04 12.72
CA ARG A 79 15.10 16.98 11.32
C ARG A 79 16.59 16.67 11.20
N PRO A 80 16.96 15.51 10.59
CA PRO A 80 18.36 15.23 10.33
C PRO A 80 18.91 16.22 9.29
N PRO A 81 20.24 16.41 9.23
CA PRO A 81 20.87 17.20 8.19
C PRO A 81 20.40 16.76 6.79
N ALA A 82 20.05 17.73 5.93
CA ALA A 82 19.41 17.48 4.63
C ALA A 82 20.16 16.45 3.75
N GLY A 83 21.48 16.38 3.87
CA GLY A 83 22.32 15.41 3.15
C GLY A 83 22.06 13.94 3.52
N ILE A 84 21.68 13.65 4.77
CA ILE A 84 21.44 12.29 5.28
C ILE A 84 19.94 11.99 5.32
N ALA A 85 19.12 12.98 5.67
CA ALA A 85 17.68 12.83 5.79
C ALA A 85 17.03 12.30 4.51
N ARG A 86 17.53 12.72 3.34
CA ARG A 86 17.08 12.22 2.04
C ARG A 86 17.15 10.71 1.93
N ARG A 87 18.35 10.16 2.17
CA ARG A 87 18.60 8.73 2.00
C ARG A 87 17.78 7.94 3.02
N LEU A 88 17.69 8.44 4.24
CA LEU A 88 16.96 7.78 5.32
C LEU A 88 15.46 7.68 5.03
N ILE A 89 14.82 8.79 4.62
CA ILE A 89 13.39 8.82 4.31
C ILE A 89 13.09 8.00 3.06
N ILE A 90 13.90 8.12 1.99
CA ILE A 90 13.72 7.35 0.76
C ILE A 90 13.84 5.85 1.04
N ASN A 91 14.85 5.42 1.80
CA ASN A 91 15.05 4.01 2.10
C ASN A 91 13.93 3.45 2.98
N ALA A 92 13.50 4.20 4.00
CA ALA A 92 12.39 3.80 4.87
C ALA A 92 11.08 3.66 4.08
N MET A 93 10.71 4.68 3.29
CA MET A 93 9.50 4.66 2.47
C MET A 93 9.55 3.54 1.43
N ARG A 94 10.68 3.37 0.74
CA ARG A 94 10.84 2.31 -0.26
C ARG A 94 10.70 0.92 0.36
N GLY A 95 11.30 0.69 1.54
CA GLY A 95 11.18 -0.57 2.26
C GLY A 95 9.72 -0.88 2.58
N GLU A 96 9.01 0.06 3.19
CA GLU A 96 7.59 -0.09 3.55
C GLU A 96 6.69 -0.29 2.32
N LEU A 97 6.89 0.47 1.24
CA LEU A 97 6.09 0.30 0.02
C LEU A 97 6.29 -1.09 -0.60
N LEU A 98 7.54 -1.56 -0.69
CA LEU A 98 7.83 -2.86 -1.29
C LEU A 98 7.31 -4.00 -0.43
N GLU A 99 7.52 -3.94 0.89
CA GLU A 99 6.99 -4.94 1.80
C GLU A 99 5.46 -4.99 1.72
N LYS A 100 4.77 -3.85 1.83
CA LYS A 100 3.30 -3.81 1.77
C LYS A 100 2.75 -4.18 0.40
N SER A 101 3.49 -3.93 -0.69
CA SER A 101 3.12 -4.43 -2.02
C SER A 101 3.07 -5.97 -2.02
N ALA A 102 4.07 -6.64 -1.46
CA ALA A 102 4.10 -8.11 -1.39
C ALA A 102 2.93 -8.67 -0.56
N TRP A 103 2.64 -8.05 0.59
CA TRP A 103 1.47 -8.42 1.40
C TRP A 103 0.16 -8.25 0.63
N SER A 104 -0.01 -7.13 -0.10
CA SER A 104 -1.23 -6.89 -0.89
C SER A 104 -1.38 -7.88 -2.06
N ALA A 105 -0.28 -8.27 -2.71
CA ALA A 105 -0.28 -9.30 -3.74
C ALA A 105 -0.72 -10.66 -3.15
N MET A 106 -0.20 -11.04 -1.99
CA MET A 106 -0.58 -12.27 -1.31
C MET A 106 -2.08 -12.27 -0.93
N THR A 107 -2.61 -11.15 -0.44
CA THR A 107 -4.05 -11.03 -0.17
C THR A 107 -4.88 -11.12 -1.45
N ALA A 108 -4.42 -10.54 -2.57
CA ALA A 108 -5.11 -10.64 -3.84
C ALA A 108 -5.17 -12.10 -4.34
N ILE A 109 -4.04 -12.82 -4.25
CA ILE A 109 -3.96 -14.24 -4.61
C ILE A 109 -4.90 -15.08 -3.73
N ALA A 110 -4.93 -14.82 -2.42
CA ALA A 110 -5.84 -15.51 -1.50
C ALA A 110 -7.31 -15.28 -1.86
N MET A 111 -7.71 -14.03 -2.15
CA MET A 111 -9.07 -13.70 -2.58
C MET A 111 -9.43 -14.35 -3.92
N LEU A 112 -8.47 -14.43 -4.84
CA LEU A 112 -8.67 -15.08 -6.14
C LEU A 112 -8.81 -16.60 -6.00
N ALA A 113 -8.02 -17.23 -5.12
CA ALA A 113 -8.17 -18.65 -4.80
C ALA A 113 -9.55 -18.95 -4.18
N VAL A 114 -10.02 -18.09 -3.26
CA VAL A 114 -11.36 -18.21 -2.69
C VAL A 114 -12.45 -18.03 -3.76
N SER A 115 -12.28 -17.08 -4.68
CA SER A 115 -13.19 -16.89 -5.81
C SER A 115 -13.32 -18.12 -6.69
N VAL A 116 -12.21 -18.83 -6.94
CA VAL A 116 -12.19 -20.06 -7.75
C VAL A 116 -12.77 -21.24 -6.98
N ALA A 117 -12.57 -21.32 -5.66
CA ALA A 117 -13.13 -22.38 -4.82
C ALA A 117 -14.65 -22.25 -4.59
N LEU A 118 -15.18 -21.02 -4.54
CA LEU A 118 -16.61 -20.75 -4.32
C LEU A 118 -17.56 -21.52 -5.25
N PRO A 119 -17.36 -21.53 -6.59
CA PRO A 119 -18.21 -22.29 -7.51
C PRO A 119 -18.08 -23.82 -7.36
N PHE A 120 -17.04 -24.34 -6.71
CA PHE A 120 -16.96 -25.77 -6.37
C PHE A 120 -17.75 -26.13 -5.11
N VAL A 121 -18.05 -25.17 -4.24
CA VAL A 121 -18.72 -25.38 -2.95
C VAL A 121 -20.21 -25.03 -3.01
N LEU A 122 -20.61 -24.07 -3.83
CA LEU A 122 -21.99 -23.67 -4.09
C LEU A 122 -22.33 -24.02 -5.56
N PRO A 123 -22.82 -25.25 -5.85
CA PRO A 123 -23.28 -25.63 -7.18
C PRO A 123 -24.58 -24.92 -7.58
#